data_AF-A0A8S7TK12-F1
#
_entry.id   AF-A0A8S7TK12-F1
#
_cell.length_a   1.000
_cell.length_b   1.000
_cell.length_c   1.000
_cell.angle_alpha   90.00
_cell.angle_beta   90.00
_cell.angle_gamma   90.00
#
_symmetry.space_group_name_H-M   'P 1'
#
loop_
_entity.id
_entity.type
_entity.pdbx_description
1 polymer ?
#
loop_
_entity_poly.entity_id
_entity_poly.type
_entity_poly.pdbx_seq_one_letter_code
_entity_poly.pdbx_strand_id
1 'polypeptide(L)'
;MTMSFNTIPSNTLVPLFYAEMDNSAANTAQDSGASLLIGHANNGAEIVANSLVLMPSADYARQICGAGSQLARMVEAYRQTDPFGELYVIAVPEATGAAATVTLTVTGAATETGTVNVYVGRTRVQAPVTNGDNVTTIASSIKDAINAVPALPFTASSSAGVVTLTARHKGLCGNEIPVSLNYYGFGGGEVLPAGVQIAVATGTAGTG
;
A
#
# COMPACT_ATOMS: atom_id res chain seq x y z
N MET A 1 44.57 8.34 46.52
CA MET A 1 43.71 7.51 45.65
C MET A 1 44.55 7.04 44.49
N THR A 2 44.73 5.73 44.36
CA THR A 2 45.34 5.10 43.17
C THR A 2 44.24 4.90 42.13
N MET A 3 44.38 5.51 40.95
CA MET A 3 43.52 5.21 39.81
C MET A 3 44.12 4.01 39.08
N SER A 4 43.41 2.88 39.09
CA SER A 4 43.78 1.69 38.31
C SER A 4 43.22 1.84 36.89
N PHE A 5 44.08 1.66 35.89
CA PHE A 5 43.68 1.66 34.48
C PHE A 5 43.47 0.22 34.00
N ASN A 6 42.43 0.00 33.20
CA ASN A 6 42.07 -1.31 32.66
C ASN A 6 42.93 -1.70 31.45
N THR A 7 43.37 -0.73 30.65
CA THR A 7 44.06 -0.99 29.36
C THR A 7 45.40 -0.28 29.27
N ILE A 8 45.60 0.85 29.96
CA ILE A 8 46.91 1.53 30.00
C ILE A 8 47.86 0.74 30.91
N PRO A 9 48.98 0.19 30.37
CA PRO A 9 49.91 -0.60 31.17
C PRO A 9 50.65 0.26 32.19
N SER A 10 50.81 -0.27 33.40
CA SER A 10 51.49 0.42 34.52
C SER A 10 53.00 0.63 34.29
N ASN A 11 53.58 0.00 33.26
CA ASN A 11 54.99 0.09 32.89
C ASN A 11 55.23 1.01 31.68
N THR A 12 54.29 1.91 31.36
CA THR A 12 54.47 2.91 30.29
C THR A 12 55.54 3.93 30.68
N LEU A 13 56.66 3.96 29.95
CA LEU A 13 57.82 4.84 30.21
C LEU A 13 57.93 6.06 29.29
N VAL A 14 57.07 6.14 28.26
CA VAL A 14 57.07 7.25 27.29
C VAL A 14 56.18 8.37 27.83
N PRO A 15 56.68 9.61 27.92
CA PRO A 15 55.91 10.72 28.48
C PRO A 15 54.90 11.28 27.46
N LEU A 16 53.62 11.37 27.84
CA LEU A 16 52.58 12.21 27.24
C LEU A 16 51.27 12.07 28.04
N PHE A 17 50.18 12.65 27.52
CA PHE A 17 48.82 12.40 28.01
C PHE A 17 48.26 11.08 27.47
N TYR A 18 47.77 10.23 28.38
CA TYR A 18 47.04 9.00 28.05
C TYR A 18 45.65 9.08 28.68
N ALA A 19 44.62 8.74 27.90
CA ALA A 19 43.25 8.63 28.36
C ALA A 19 42.69 7.27 27.96
N GLU A 20 41.91 6.65 28.86
CA GLU A 20 41.09 5.49 28.54
C GLU A 20 39.63 5.74 28.95
N MET A 21 38.72 5.10 28.24
CA MET A 21 37.29 5.17 28.50
C MET A 21 36.82 3.76 28.87
N ASP A 22 36.38 3.57 30.11
CA ASP A 22 35.78 2.32 30.56
C ASP A 22 34.29 2.30 30.19
N ASN A 23 33.94 1.49 29.19
CA ASN A 23 32.57 1.32 28.72
C ASN A 23 31.82 0.19 29.45
N SER A 24 32.40 -0.42 30.50
CA SER A 24 31.82 -1.58 31.22
C SER A 24 30.49 -1.26 31.92
N ALA A 25 30.27 0.01 32.29
CA ALA A 25 29.01 0.51 32.85
C ALA A 25 28.18 1.31 31.83
N ALA A 26 28.56 1.30 30.55
CA ALA A 26 27.77 1.97 29.53
C ALA A 26 26.49 1.17 29.24
N ASN A 27 25.39 1.90 29.07
CA ASN A 27 24.12 1.30 28.72
C ASN A 27 24.21 0.73 27.28
N THR A 28 24.27 -0.60 27.15
CA THR A 28 24.25 -1.32 25.86
C THR A 28 22.84 -1.77 25.46
N ALA A 29 21.79 -1.32 26.16
CA ALA A 29 20.43 -1.66 25.79
C ALA A 29 20.12 -1.12 24.39
N GLN A 30 20.08 -2.01 23.40
CA GLN A 30 19.36 -1.77 22.17
C GLN A 30 17.89 -2.05 22.47
N ASP A 31 17.06 -1.00 22.44
CA ASP A 31 15.62 -1.18 22.47
C ASP A 31 15.21 -1.76 21.10
N SER A 32 15.16 -3.09 20.99
CA SER A 32 14.62 -3.73 19.78
C SER A 32 13.10 -3.68 19.87
N GLY A 33 12.51 -2.68 19.20
CA GLY A 33 11.07 -2.55 19.06
C GLY A 33 10.55 -3.38 17.91
N ALA A 34 10.48 -4.70 18.07
CA ALA A 34 9.91 -5.56 17.04
C ALA A 34 8.42 -5.25 16.85
N SER A 35 8.06 -4.86 15.63
CA SER A 35 6.68 -4.58 15.25
C SER A 35 6.01 -5.81 14.64
N LEU A 36 4.71 -5.96 14.88
CA LEU A 36 3.90 -7.04 14.32
C LEU A 36 2.75 -6.44 13.50
N LEU A 37 2.61 -6.88 12.25
CA LEU A 37 1.44 -6.60 11.42
C LEU A 37 0.65 -7.88 11.16
N ILE A 38 -0.67 -7.77 11.25
CA ILE A 38 -1.60 -8.86 11.01
C ILE A 38 -2.61 -8.40 9.95
N GLY A 39 -2.82 -9.22 8.93
CA GLY A 39 -3.74 -8.86 7.85
C GLY A 39 -3.91 -9.97 6.82
N HIS A 40 -4.78 -9.72 5.84
CA HIS A 40 -5.05 -10.69 4.79
C HIS A 40 -3.98 -10.66 3.68
N ALA A 41 -3.57 -11.85 3.26
CA ALA A 41 -2.82 -12.07 2.03
C ALA A 41 -3.77 -12.43 0.88
N ASN A 42 -3.32 -12.29 -0.37
CA ASN A 42 -4.11 -12.72 -1.53
C ASN A 42 -4.35 -14.23 -1.48
N ASN A 43 -5.48 -14.68 -2.01
CA ASN A 43 -5.73 -16.12 -2.12
C ASN A 43 -4.67 -16.78 -3.02
N GLY A 44 -4.06 -17.87 -2.55
CA GLY A 44 -2.96 -18.54 -3.25
C GLY A 44 -1.60 -17.82 -3.16
N ALA A 45 -1.44 -16.84 -2.27
CA ALA A 45 -0.15 -16.23 -1.98
C ALA A 45 0.82 -17.25 -1.33
N GLU A 46 2.12 -17.02 -1.47
CA GLU A 46 3.18 -17.94 -1.01
C GLU A 46 3.33 -17.95 0.51
N ILE A 47 2.97 -16.86 1.19
CA ILE A 47 3.02 -16.77 2.65
C ILE A 47 2.12 -17.81 3.32
N VAL A 48 2.69 -18.59 4.24
CA VAL A 48 1.95 -19.57 5.03
C VAL A 48 1.06 -18.84 6.04
N ALA A 49 -0.25 -19.06 5.94
CA ALA A 49 -1.22 -18.47 6.87
C ALA A 49 -0.96 -18.88 8.33
N ASN A 50 -1.25 -17.98 9.26
CA ASN A 50 -1.10 -18.15 10.70
C ASN A 50 0.32 -18.52 11.16
N SER A 51 1.34 -18.15 10.39
CA SER A 51 2.75 -18.29 10.77
C SER A 51 3.44 -16.94 10.86
N LEU A 52 4.42 -16.83 11.76
CA LEU A 52 5.21 -15.63 11.97
C LEU A 52 6.32 -15.56 10.91
N VAL A 53 6.33 -14.52 10.10
CA VAL A 53 7.31 -14.32 9.02
C VAL A 53 8.02 -12.99 9.20
N LEU A 54 9.35 -12.99 9.16
CA LEU A 54 10.15 -11.77 9.15
C LEU A 54 9.99 -11.06 7.80
N MET A 55 9.69 -9.77 7.83
CA MET A 55 9.37 -8.98 6.65
C MET A 55 10.39 -7.85 6.44
N PRO A 56 11.50 -8.09 5.73
CA PRO A 56 12.58 -7.11 5.57
C PRO A 56 12.22 -5.92 4.68
N SER A 57 11.29 -6.07 3.72
CA SER A 57 10.97 -5.01 2.76
C SER A 57 9.54 -5.06 2.24
N ALA A 58 9.06 -3.94 1.70
CA ALA A 58 7.77 -3.86 1.03
C ALA A 58 7.73 -4.70 -0.26
N ASP A 59 8.86 -4.82 -0.97
CA ASP A 59 8.95 -5.62 -2.21
C ASP A 59 8.79 -7.11 -1.92
N TYR A 60 9.44 -7.58 -0.85
CA TYR A 60 9.28 -8.95 -0.39
C TYR A 60 7.82 -9.21 0.03
N ALA A 61 7.18 -8.27 0.74
CA ALA A 61 5.76 -8.39 1.09
C ALA A 61 4.85 -8.50 -0.13
N ARG A 62 5.10 -7.71 -1.18
CA ARG A 62 4.33 -7.79 -2.43
C ARG A 62 4.50 -9.14 -3.13
N GLN A 63 5.69 -9.74 -3.05
CA GLN A 63 5.95 -11.06 -3.62
C GLN A 63 5.23 -12.17 -2.83
N ILE A 64 5.41 -12.22 -1.51
CA ILE A 64 4.93 -13.36 -0.72
C ILE A 64 3.47 -13.25 -0.28
N CYS A 65 2.96 -12.04 -0.03
CA CYS A 65 1.55 -11.80 0.33
C CYS A 65 0.67 -11.53 -0.90
N GLY A 66 1.29 -11.27 -2.06
CA GLY A 66 0.64 -10.84 -3.28
C GLY A 66 0.44 -9.32 -3.34
N ALA A 67 0.68 -8.74 -4.51
CA ALA A 67 0.52 -7.31 -4.75
C ALA A 67 -0.93 -6.85 -4.50
N GLY A 68 -1.07 -5.69 -3.85
CA GLY A 68 -2.36 -5.09 -3.51
C GLY A 68 -3.09 -5.75 -2.35
N SER A 69 -2.53 -6.81 -1.75
CA SER A 69 -3.09 -7.41 -0.54
C SER A 69 -3.08 -6.42 0.63
N GLN A 70 -4.00 -6.62 1.57
CA GLN A 70 -4.07 -5.79 2.79
C GLN A 70 -2.74 -5.78 3.52
N LEU A 71 -2.14 -6.96 3.70
CA LEU A 71 -0.86 -7.11 4.39
C LEU A 71 0.28 -6.42 3.65
N ALA A 72 0.37 -6.56 2.31
CA ALA A 72 1.39 -5.87 1.52
C ALA A 72 1.27 -4.34 1.63
N ARG A 73 0.05 -3.80 1.62
CA ARG A 73 -0.20 -2.35 1.79
C ARG A 73 0.12 -1.86 3.20
N MET A 74 -0.13 -2.68 4.22
CA MET A 74 0.25 -2.36 5.60
C MET A 74 1.77 -2.32 5.77
N VAL A 75 2.49 -3.29 5.19
CA VAL A 75 3.96 -3.30 5.21
C VAL A 75 4.52 -2.11 4.45
N GLU A 76 3.97 -1.77 3.29
CA GLU A 76 4.38 -0.60 2.51
C GLU A 76 4.24 0.69 3.34
N ALA A 77 3.09 0.90 3.98
CA ALA A 77 2.87 2.06 4.85
C ALA A 77 3.79 2.07 6.07
N TYR A 78 4.01 0.92 6.71
CA TYR A 78 4.91 0.81 7.86
C TYR A 78 6.35 1.15 7.48
N ARG A 79 6.85 0.63 6.35
CA ARG A 79 8.23 0.85 5.89
C ARG A 79 8.53 2.29 5.47
N GLN A 80 7.51 3.12 5.23
CA GLN A 80 7.70 4.57 5.08
C GLN A 80 8.01 5.28 6.41
N THR A 81 7.55 4.71 7.53
CA THR A 81 7.79 5.26 8.88
C THR A 81 9.03 4.66 9.50
N ASP A 82 9.22 3.34 9.35
CA ASP A 82 10.35 2.60 9.89
C ASP A 82 10.99 1.72 8.79
N PRO A 83 11.96 2.27 8.05
CA PRO A 83 12.57 1.58 6.92
C PRO A 83 13.41 0.36 7.29
N PHE A 84 13.95 0.30 8.52
CA PHE A 84 14.97 -0.69 8.90
C PHE A 84 14.64 -1.50 10.16
N GLY A 85 13.61 -1.12 10.93
CA GLY A 85 13.27 -1.83 12.15
C GLY A 85 12.78 -3.25 11.89
N GLU A 86 12.84 -4.04 12.96
CA GLU A 86 12.45 -5.43 12.97
C GLU A 86 10.93 -5.53 12.79
N LEU A 87 10.49 -6.10 11.67
CA LEU A 87 9.08 -6.22 11.32
C LEU A 87 8.72 -7.69 11.11
N TYR A 88 7.72 -8.14 11.84
CA TYR A 88 7.08 -9.42 11.63
C TYR A 88 5.69 -9.25 11.04
N VAL A 89 5.27 -10.23 10.26
CA VAL A 89 3.91 -10.31 9.73
C VAL A 89 3.28 -11.66 10.02
N ILE A 90 1.96 -11.67 10.17
CA ILE A 90 1.14 -12.87 10.17
C ILE A 90 0.03 -12.68 9.13
N ALA A 91 0.01 -13.58 8.14
CA ALA A 91 -1.09 -13.66 7.18
C ALA A 91 -2.28 -14.41 7.80
N VAL A 92 -3.44 -13.76 7.83
CA VAL A 92 -4.70 -14.38 8.27
C VAL A 92 -5.45 -14.89 7.04
N PRO A 93 -6.10 -16.07 7.10
CA PRO A 93 -6.96 -16.55 6.02
C PRO A 93 -8.01 -15.50 5.61
N GLU A 94 -8.45 -15.55 4.36
CA GLU A 94 -9.48 -14.64 3.86
C GLU A 94 -10.76 -14.76 4.69
N ALA A 95 -11.38 -13.62 5.01
CA ALA A 95 -12.67 -13.61 5.70
C ALA A 95 -13.76 -14.35 4.89
N THR A 96 -14.72 -14.94 5.62
CA THR A 96 -15.96 -15.44 5.01
C THR A 96 -16.82 -14.28 4.52
N GLY A 97 -17.73 -14.52 3.57
CA GLY A 97 -18.67 -13.49 3.10
C GLY A 97 -18.35 -12.92 1.71
N ALA A 98 -18.76 -11.68 1.48
CA ALA A 98 -18.68 -11.01 0.18
C ALA A 98 -17.57 -9.95 0.14
N ALA A 99 -17.02 -9.74 -1.06
CA ALA A 99 -16.11 -8.63 -1.33
C ALA A 99 -16.91 -7.36 -1.64
N ALA A 100 -16.45 -6.23 -1.11
CA ALA A 100 -17.03 -4.92 -1.41
C ALA A 100 -16.88 -4.60 -2.89
N THR A 101 -17.91 -4.05 -3.51
CA THR A 101 -17.84 -3.56 -4.88
C THR A 101 -18.23 -2.09 -5.00
N VAL A 102 -17.59 -1.40 -5.95
CA VAL A 102 -17.88 -0.02 -6.33
C VAL A 102 -18.02 0.03 -7.84
N THR A 103 -19.05 0.70 -8.35
CA THR A 103 -19.27 0.84 -9.78
C THR A 103 -18.98 2.27 -10.24
N LEU A 104 -18.37 2.37 -11.42
CA LEU A 104 -18.16 3.61 -12.17
C LEU A 104 -18.95 3.46 -13.46
N THR A 105 -20.08 4.14 -13.56
CA THR A 105 -20.93 4.11 -14.76
C THR A 105 -20.55 5.28 -15.66
N VAL A 106 -19.91 4.97 -16.79
CA VAL A 106 -19.58 5.95 -17.81
C VAL A 106 -20.81 6.21 -18.68
N THR A 107 -21.10 7.48 -18.92
CA THR A 107 -22.20 7.93 -19.78
C THR A 107 -21.69 9.06 -20.68
N GLY A 108 -22.21 9.11 -21.90
CA GLY A 108 -21.77 10.05 -22.92
C GLY A 108 -20.44 9.65 -23.58
N ALA A 109 -20.30 10.03 -24.85
CA ALA A 109 -19.09 9.80 -25.64
C ALA A 109 -18.13 10.97 -25.49
N ALA A 110 -16.83 10.71 -25.63
CA ALA A 110 -15.82 11.75 -25.57
C ALA A 110 -15.90 12.66 -26.81
N THR A 111 -16.09 13.95 -26.58
CA THR A 111 -16.05 15.00 -27.61
C THR A 111 -14.71 15.75 -27.64
N GLU A 112 -13.84 15.44 -26.68
CA GLU A 112 -12.48 15.97 -26.56
C GLU A 112 -11.57 14.88 -25.98
N THR A 113 -10.29 14.96 -26.29
CA THR A 113 -9.25 14.12 -25.66
C THR A 113 -8.94 14.66 -24.28
N GLY A 114 -8.77 13.77 -23.30
CA GLY A 114 -8.39 14.16 -21.94
C GLY A 114 -8.04 12.96 -21.08
N THR A 115 -8.10 13.15 -19.77
CA THR A 115 -7.80 12.09 -18.80
C THR A 115 -8.88 12.02 -17.74
N VAL A 116 -9.27 10.79 -17.40
CA VAL A 116 -10.15 10.53 -16.25
C VAL A 116 -9.26 10.20 -15.06
N ASN A 117 -9.38 10.97 -13.98
CA ASN A 117 -8.63 10.73 -12.75
C ASN A 117 -9.52 10.00 -11.75
N VAL A 118 -9.21 8.74 -11.50
CA VAL A 118 -9.87 7.90 -10.50
C VAL A 118 -8.98 7.81 -9.26
N TYR A 119 -9.52 8.15 -8.11
CA TYR A 119 -8.86 7.99 -6.83
C TYR A 119 -9.39 6.73 -6.15
N VAL A 120 -8.48 5.82 -5.81
CA VAL A 120 -8.77 4.63 -5.01
C VAL A 120 -7.97 4.75 -3.71
N GLY A 121 -8.65 5.14 -2.64
CA GLY A 121 -8.00 5.57 -1.40
C GLY A 121 -7.10 6.78 -1.66
N ARG A 122 -5.79 6.63 -1.44
CA ARG A 122 -4.78 7.69 -1.64
C ARG A 122 -4.13 7.67 -3.02
N THR A 123 -4.39 6.64 -3.82
CA THR A 123 -3.69 6.44 -5.09
C THR A 123 -4.52 7.03 -6.23
N ARG A 124 -3.90 7.93 -7.00
CA ARG A 124 -4.47 8.46 -8.24
C ARG A 124 -4.15 7.53 -9.40
N VAL A 125 -5.18 7.13 -10.14
CA VAL A 125 -5.09 6.38 -11.39
C VAL A 125 -5.59 7.26 -12.51
N GLN A 126 -4.82 7.36 -13.60
CA GLN A 126 -5.15 8.21 -14.73
C GLN A 126 -5.43 7.32 -15.94
N ALA A 127 -6.66 7.42 -16.46
CA ALA A 127 -7.08 6.70 -17.65
C ALA A 127 -7.17 7.66 -18.83
N PRO A 128 -6.43 7.42 -19.93
CA PRO A 128 -6.52 8.26 -21.11
C PRO A 128 -7.86 8.07 -21.83
N VAL A 129 -8.41 9.15 -22.35
CA VAL A 129 -9.62 9.17 -23.19
C VAL A 129 -9.32 9.98 -24.44
N THR A 130 -9.64 9.42 -25.60
CA THR A 130 -9.44 10.05 -26.90
C THR A 130 -10.76 10.60 -27.42
N ASN A 131 -10.70 11.72 -28.15
CA ASN A 131 -11.87 12.24 -28.85
C ASN A 131 -12.49 11.16 -29.76
N GLY A 132 -13.81 10.98 -29.68
CA GLY A 132 -14.56 9.95 -30.40
C GLY A 132 -14.66 8.61 -29.67
N ASP A 133 -13.99 8.44 -28.53
CA ASP A 133 -14.14 7.23 -27.72
C ASP A 133 -15.59 7.10 -27.23
N ASN A 134 -16.17 5.92 -27.47
CA ASN A 134 -17.47 5.59 -26.95
C ASN A 134 -17.39 5.16 -25.47
N VAL A 135 -18.55 5.07 -24.84
CA VAL A 135 -18.71 4.68 -23.42
C VAL A 135 -17.97 3.38 -23.06
N THR A 136 -17.99 2.37 -23.95
CA THR A 136 -17.34 1.08 -23.70
C THR A 136 -15.82 1.16 -23.78
N THR A 137 -15.29 1.95 -24.72
CA THR A 137 -13.84 2.19 -24.86
C THR A 137 -13.30 2.93 -23.64
N ILE A 138 -14.01 3.97 -23.18
CA ILE A 138 -13.63 4.74 -21.97
C ILE A 138 -13.63 3.82 -20.74
N ALA A 139 -14.67 3.01 -20.55
CA ALA A 139 -14.75 2.08 -19.43
C ALA A 139 -13.62 1.03 -19.48
N SER A 140 -13.26 0.52 -20.66
CA SER A 140 -12.12 -0.39 -20.81
C SER A 140 -10.81 0.30 -20.43
N SER A 141 -10.58 1.53 -20.91
CA SER A 141 -9.38 2.31 -20.58
C SER A 141 -9.24 2.51 -19.07
N ILE A 142 -10.34 2.85 -18.38
CA ILE A 142 -10.35 2.98 -16.90
C ILE A 142 -10.01 1.64 -16.23
N LYS A 143 -10.65 0.54 -16.66
CA LYS A 143 -10.38 -0.79 -16.12
C LYS A 143 -8.93 -1.22 -16.33
N ASP A 144 -8.35 -0.94 -17.49
CA ASP A 144 -6.97 -1.29 -17.82
C ASP A 144 -5.98 -0.44 -17.01
N ALA A 145 -6.22 0.87 -16.88
CA ALA A 145 -5.41 1.75 -16.05
C ALA A 145 -5.41 1.35 -14.56
N ILE A 146 -6.56 0.92 -14.03
CA ILE A 146 -6.66 0.44 -12.64
C ILE A 146 -5.91 -0.87 -12.46
N ASN A 147 -6.10 -1.84 -13.37
CA ASN A 147 -5.42 -3.13 -13.26
C ASN A 147 -3.91 -3.06 -13.55
N ALA A 148 -3.44 -2.02 -14.24
CA ALA A 148 -2.02 -1.75 -14.42
C ALA A 148 -1.31 -1.35 -13.12
N VAL A 149 -2.05 -0.99 -12.05
CA VAL A 149 -1.50 -0.69 -10.72
C VAL A 149 -1.83 -1.85 -9.77
N PRO A 150 -0.99 -2.92 -9.73
CA PRO A 150 -1.30 -4.12 -8.97
C PRO A 150 -1.32 -3.91 -7.45
N ALA A 151 -0.75 -2.80 -6.96
CA ALA A 151 -0.74 -2.42 -5.55
C ALA A 151 -2.10 -1.90 -5.03
N LEU A 152 -3.07 -1.66 -5.91
CA LEU A 152 -4.40 -1.21 -5.49
C LEU A 152 -5.16 -2.30 -4.74
N PRO A 153 -6.00 -1.94 -3.74
CA PRO A 153 -6.82 -2.89 -2.99
C PRO A 153 -8.04 -3.41 -3.75
N PHE A 154 -8.28 -2.93 -4.98
CA PHE A 154 -9.37 -3.35 -5.85
C PHE A 154 -8.81 -3.93 -7.16
N THR A 155 -9.57 -4.85 -7.75
CA THR A 155 -9.43 -5.26 -9.15
C THR A 155 -10.60 -4.69 -9.96
N ALA A 156 -10.36 -4.37 -11.23
CA ALA A 156 -11.38 -3.78 -12.09
C ALA A 156 -11.85 -4.76 -13.18
N SER A 157 -13.15 -4.76 -13.43
CA SER A 157 -13.77 -5.37 -14.60
C SER A 157 -14.66 -4.33 -15.28
N SER A 158 -14.86 -4.43 -16.59
CA SER A 158 -15.71 -3.49 -17.34
C SER A 158 -16.70 -4.24 -18.21
N SER A 159 -17.97 -3.83 -18.18
CA SER A 159 -19.01 -4.37 -19.05
C SER A 159 -19.99 -3.26 -19.44
N ALA A 160 -20.25 -3.13 -20.75
CA ALA A 160 -21.24 -2.20 -21.31
C ALA A 160 -21.16 -0.75 -20.76
N GLY A 161 -19.96 -0.22 -20.50
CA GLY A 161 -19.78 1.14 -19.97
C GLY A 161 -19.72 1.26 -18.44
N VAL A 162 -19.91 0.16 -17.72
CA VAL A 162 -19.81 0.11 -16.26
C VAL A 162 -18.51 -0.57 -15.87
N VAL A 163 -17.65 0.14 -15.14
CA VAL A 163 -16.47 -0.44 -14.49
C VAL A 163 -16.86 -0.86 -13.09
N THR A 164 -16.73 -2.15 -12.79
CA THR A 164 -16.94 -2.70 -11.45
C THR A 164 -15.59 -2.95 -10.80
N LEU A 165 -15.33 -2.24 -9.71
CA LEU A 165 -14.22 -2.45 -8.82
C LEU A 165 -14.63 -3.45 -7.74
N THR A 166 -13.86 -4.52 -7.58
CA THR A 166 -14.08 -5.54 -6.55
C THR A 166 -12.89 -5.55 -5.60
N ALA A 167 -13.16 -5.44 -4.30
CA ALA A 167 -12.11 -5.50 -3.28
C ALA A 167 -11.37 -6.83 -3.39
N ARG A 168 -10.04 -6.81 -3.25
CA ARG A 168 -9.21 -8.03 -3.33
C ARG A 168 -9.49 -9.03 -2.22
N HIS A 169 -10.02 -8.56 -1.10
CA HIS A 169 -10.39 -9.38 0.05
C HIS A 169 -11.85 -9.19 0.39
N LYS A 170 -12.52 -10.30 0.73
CA LYS A 170 -13.82 -10.29 1.39
C LYS A 170 -13.74 -9.63 2.77
N GLY A 171 -14.89 -9.20 3.28
CA GLY A 171 -15.01 -8.58 4.60
C GLY A 171 -15.35 -7.09 4.56
N LEU A 172 -15.48 -6.51 5.75
CA LEU A 172 -15.90 -5.13 5.95
C LEU A 172 -14.85 -4.10 5.51
N CYS A 173 -13.57 -4.46 5.50
CA CYS A 173 -12.45 -3.55 5.23
C CYS A 173 -12.56 -2.85 3.86
N GLY A 174 -13.12 -3.53 2.85
CA GLY A 174 -13.28 -2.95 1.51
C GLY A 174 -14.29 -1.80 1.46
N ASN A 175 -15.24 -1.74 2.41
CA ASN A 175 -16.28 -0.69 2.45
C ASN A 175 -15.73 0.67 2.89
N GLU A 176 -14.60 0.68 3.61
CA GLU A 176 -14.00 1.89 4.16
C GLU A 176 -13.03 2.57 3.19
N ILE A 177 -12.78 1.95 2.03
CA ILE A 177 -11.83 2.49 1.04
C ILE A 177 -12.60 3.42 0.10
N PRO A 178 -12.37 4.75 0.16
CA PRO A 178 -13.10 5.68 -0.70
C PRO A 178 -12.65 5.52 -2.15
N VAL A 179 -13.62 5.58 -3.06
CA VAL A 179 -13.39 5.71 -4.50
C VAL A 179 -14.06 7.00 -4.94
N SER A 180 -13.28 7.90 -5.55
CA SER A 180 -13.77 9.20 -5.99
C SER A 180 -13.17 9.58 -7.33
N LEU A 181 -13.85 10.48 -8.05
CA LEU A 181 -13.37 11.03 -9.31
C LEU A 181 -12.89 12.46 -9.10
N ASN A 182 -11.80 12.83 -9.78
CA ASN A 182 -11.28 14.20 -9.84
C ASN A 182 -11.29 14.92 -8.47
N TYR A 183 -10.65 14.31 -7.47
CA TYR A 183 -10.70 14.76 -6.08
C TYR A 183 -10.24 16.23 -5.91
N TYR A 184 -9.25 16.69 -6.70
CA TYR A 184 -8.78 18.08 -6.65
C TYR A 184 -9.58 19.02 -7.59
N GLY A 185 -10.50 18.48 -8.38
CA GLY A 185 -11.38 19.21 -9.27
C GLY A 185 -10.66 20.17 -10.22
N PHE A 186 -11.36 21.25 -10.61
CA PHE A 186 -10.83 22.26 -11.52
C PHE A 186 -9.53 22.90 -11.01
N GLY A 187 -9.40 23.15 -9.70
CA GLY A 187 -8.20 23.73 -9.10
C GLY A 187 -6.95 22.84 -9.23
N GLY A 188 -7.13 21.52 -9.34
CA GLY A 188 -6.08 20.55 -9.62
C GLY A 188 -5.89 20.21 -11.10
N GLY A 189 -6.64 20.86 -12.00
CA GLY A 189 -6.66 20.51 -13.43
C GLY A 189 -7.36 19.17 -13.72
N GLU A 190 -8.16 18.67 -12.79
CA GLU A 190 -8.86 17.39 -12.89
C GLU A 190 -10.29 17.63 -13.37
N VAL A 191 -10.49 17.63 -14.68
CA VAL A 191 -11.79 17.81 -15.32
C VAL A 191 -12.04 16.63 -16.26
N LEU A 192 -13.26 16.11 -16.25
CA LEU A 192 -13.62 15.06 -17.21
C LEU A 192 -13.58 15.64 -18.64
N PRO A 193 -13.15 14.84 -19.64
CA PRO A 193 -13.23 15.25 -21.03
C PRO A 193 -14.66 15.66 -21.40
N ALA A 194 -14.80 16.66 -22.28
CA ALA A 194 -16.10 17.14 -22.70
C ALA A 194 -16.97 15.98 -23.25
N GLY A 195 -18.24 15.93 -22.85
CA GLY A 195 -19.19 14.88 -23.25
C GLY A 195 -19.16 13.61 -22.40
N VAL A 196 -18.15 13.41 -21.55
CA VAL A 196 -18.06 12.27 -20.63
C VAL A 196 -18.62 12.64 -19.27
N GLN A 197 -19.47 11.78 -18.72
CA GLN A 197 -19.98 11.84 -17.36
C GLN A 197 -19.80 10.48 -16.69
N ILE A 198 -19.31 10.46 -15.45
CA ILE A 198 -19.08 9.21 -14.73
C ILE A 198 -19.74 9.31 -13.36
N ALA A 199 -20.67 8.40 -13.10
CA ALA A 199 -21.30 8.26 -11.80
C ALA A 199 -20.59 7.18 -10.98
N VAL A 200 -20.21 7.52 -9.74
CA VAL A 200 -19.68 6.55 -8.78
C VAL A 200 -20.82 6.09 -7.88
N ALA A 201 -21.03 4.78 -7.77
CA ALA A 201 -22.02 4.20 -6.88
C ALA A 201 -21.42 3.06 -6.05
N THR A 202 -21.89 2.92 -4.82
CA THR A 202 -21.60 1.74 -4.01
C THR A 202 -22.36 0.54 -4.58
N GLY A 203 -21.66 -0.56 -4.82
CA GLY A 203 -22.25 -1.82 -5.24
C GLY A 203 -22.63 -2.68 -4.03
N THR A 204 -22.17 -3.93 -4.04
CA THR A 204 -22.34 -4.87 -2.94
C THR A 204 -21.46 -4.44 -1.76
N ALA A 205 -22.05 -4.30 -0.59
CA ALA A 205 -21.27 -4.12 0.63
C ALA A 205 -20.49 -5.41 0.95
N GLY A 206 -19.22 -5.27 1.27
CA GLY A 206 -18.42 -6.38 1.79
C GLY A 206 -18.99 -6.84 3.13
N THR A 207 -19.01 -8.16 3.34
CA THR A 207 -19.52 -8.80 4.56
C THR A 207 -18.48 -9.76 5.10
N GLY A 208 -18.41 -9.89 6.43
CA GLY A 208 -17.42 -10.65 7.18
C GLY A 208 -18.06 -11.36 8.36
#